data_AF-A0AAW0FQ22-F1
#
_entry.id   AF-A0AAW0FQ22-F1
#
_cell.length_a   1.000
_cell.length_b   1.000
_cell.length_c   1.000
_cell.angle_alpha   90.00
_cell.angle_beta   90.00
_cell.angle_gamma   90.00
#
_symmetry.space_group_name_H-M   'P 1'
#
loop_
_entity.id
_entity.type
_entity.pdbx_description
1 polymer ?
#
loop_
_entity_poly.entity_id
_entity_poly.type
_entity_poly.pdbx_seq_one_letter_code
_entity_poly.pdbx_strand_id
1 'polypeptide(L)'
;MDDEDREMLSEAKARLANTQGKKAKRKARERMLEESKRISLLQKRRELKAAGIKVSLVSKNKQKRKEFDYNADIPHEHTPQAGIYDTSEELKLNDRERAKFDKLVKNDGISLKEVDDKHKREKNQELKEKRDWEKRQKQELEAAAEIFNQNEERLLKKRKLDLPEVNKEVSQQDDIDDRILNKTKELISKTNQKSTLLLNNDLPQSVSSNKPSKPKASTSKLKKSLRDFIQSSLKTLPAPKNKPSVIVPSFDPLEEPVIEETQILDVDSRYEDEGERLRNLEISRQVDEIKLQLRRSLAIQKNLSVPHPSQIQQELTSSSLLDRLIHKELIDLVNSDYTKYEDSSYQSNLIPDLDEISYDQVQAEIKEELEKSKPSHKVSPLFDNYSLPRDFETAETVISTLHSLHTTNQKLLSQLDFSSYERNVDQLVNEIVSDSHELALSAIDYNTYTSIAAQEQKAMDVCLQRKHSLVDDLVQAEQQIQHRVRLLKNGTLSS
;
A
#
# COMPACT_ATOMS: atom_id res chain seq x y z
N MET A 1 -14.96 -35.70 45.37
CA MET A 1 -14.11 -35.74 44.17
C MET A 1 -12.79 -35.22 44.62
N ASP A 2 -11.82 -36.12 44.75
CA ASP A 2 -10.47 -35.74 45.12
C ASP A 2 -9.83 -34.98 43.94
N ASP A 3 -8.75 -34.26 44.18
CA ASP A 3 -8.13 -33.41 43.15
C ASP A 3 -7.66 -34.23 41.94
N GLU A 4 -7.24 -35.48 42.16
CA GLU A 4 -6.87 -36.44 41.11
C GLU A 4 -8.07 -36.80 40.20
N ASP A 5 -9.28 -36.98 40.74
CA ASP A 5 -10.48 -37.26 39.94
C ASP A 5 -10.89 -36.05 39.09
N ARG A 6 -10.72 -34.84 39.64
CA ARG A 6 -11.03 -33.59 38.95
C ARG A 6 -10.04 -33.33 37.82
N GLU A 7 -8.76 -33.63 38.02
CA GLU A 7 -7.73 -33.58 36.98
C GLU A 7 -8.01 -34.61 35.89
N MET A 8 -8.34 -35.86 36.25
CA MET A 8 -8.69 -36.94 35.31
C MET A 8 -9.88 -36.58 34.42
N LEU A 9 -10.96 -36.04 35.00
CA LEU A 9 -12.14 -35.59 34.24
C LEU A 9 -11.83 -34.39 33.35
N SER A 10 -10.98 -33.47 33.79
CA SER A 10 -10.56 -32.31 33.00
C SER A 10 -9.74 -32.74 31.78
N GLU A 11 -8.85 -33.72 31.94
CA GLU A 11 -8.06 -34.29 30.86
C GLU A 11 -8.95 -35.04 29.87
N ALA A 12 -9.85 -35.89 30.36
CA ALA A 12 -10.80 -36.61 29.52
C ALA A 12 -11.66 -35.65 28.69
N LYS A 13 -12.15 -34.55 29.31
CA LYS A 13 -12.90 -33.49 28.62
C LYS A 13 -12.05 -32.78 27.56
N ALA A 14 -10.80 -32.45 27.87
CA ALA A 14 -9.89 -31.83 26.92
C ALA A 14 -9.56 -32.75 25.73
N ARG A 15 -9.39 -34.06 25.97
CA ARG A 15 -9.18 -35.07 24.92
C ARG A 15 -10.42 -35.20 24.02
N LEU A 16 -11.62 -35.29 24.59
CA LEU A 16 -12.87 -35.38 23.84
C LEU A 16 -13.17 -34.12 23.00
N ALA A 17 -12.87 -32.92 23.53
CA ALA A 17 -13.07 -31.67 22.80
C ALA A 17 -12.07 -31.47 21.65
N ASN A 18 -10.89 -32.08 21.72
CA ASN A 18 -9.84 -31.97 20.72
C ASN A 18 -10.07 -32.91 19.54
N THR A 19 -10.78 -32.45 18.52
CA THR A 19 -11.01 -33.21 17.27
C THR A 19 -9.93 -33.01 16.21
N GLN A 20 -9.00 -32.06 16.43
CA GLN A 20 -7.97 -31.68 15.46
C GLN A 20 -6.63 -32.38 15.69
N GLY A 21 -6.10 -33.03 14.65
CA GLY A 21 -4.78 -33.67 14.67
C GLY A 21 -3.60 -32.68 14.65
N LYS A 22 -2.37 -33.21 14.81
CA LYS A 22 -1.12 -32.41 14.88
C LYS A 22 -0.92 -31.48 13.68
N LYS A 23 -1.23 -31.92 12.46
CA LYS A 23 -1.09 -31.12 11.23
C LYS A 23 -2.07 -29.95 11.18
N ALA A 24 -3.32 -30.17 11.59
CA ALA A 24 -4.34 -29.12 11.67
C ALA A 24 -3.95 -28.06 12.72
N LYS A 25 -3.56 -28.49 13.93
CA LYS A 25 -3.07 -27.58 14.99
C LYS A 25 -1.84 -26.78 14.54
N ARG A 26 -0.88 -27.42 13.86
CA ARG A 26 0.29 -26.73 13.29
C ARG A 26 -0.12 -25.71 12.23
N LYS A 27 -1.00 -26.09 11.30
CA LYS A 27 -1.46 -25.18 10.23
C LYS A 27 -2.25 -24.00 10.77
N ALA A 28 -3.04 -24.20 11.82
CA ALA A 28 -3.73 -23.12 12.53
C ALA A 28 -2.72 -22.15 13.16
N ARG A 29 -1.68 -22.66 13.83
CA ARG A 29 -0.60 -21.84 14.41
C ARG A 29 0.17 -21.09 13.33
N GLU A 30 0.52 -21.74 12.22
CA GLU A 30 1.17 -21.09 11.07
C GLU A 30 0.31 -19.96 10.49
N ARG A 31 -1.01 -20.19 10.33
CA ARG A 31 -1.94 -19.15 9.86
C ARG A 31 -1.97 -17.95 10.79
N MET A 32 -2.01 -18.17 12.11
CA MET A 32 -1.96 -17.09 13.10
C MET A 32 -0.64 -16.32 13.06
N LEU A 33 0.49 -17.02 12.96
CA LEU A 33 1.80 -16.39 12.83
C LEU A 33 1.93 -15.57 11.54
N GLU A 34 1.39 -16.07 10.42
CA GLU A 34 1.41 -15.35 9.14
C GLU A 34 0.54 -14.08 9.18
N GLU A 35 -0.66 -14.16 9.76
CA GLU A 35 -1.50 -12.98 9.95
C GLU A 35 -0.83 -11.96 10.89
N SER A 36 -0.15 -12.43 11.93
CA SER A 36 0.61 -11.56 12.85
C SER A 36 1.77 -10.85 12.14
N LYS A 37 2.50 -11.57 11.28
CA LYS A 37 3.55 -10.99 10.42
C LYS A 37 2.97 -9.98 9.45
N ARG A 38 1.84 -10.29 8.81
CA ARG A 38 1.13 -9.38 7.89
C ARG A 38 0.73 -8.07 8.59
N ILE A 39 0.14 -8.16 9.77
CA ILE A 39 -0.25 -6.99 10.58
C ILE A 39 0.97 -6.15 10.95
N SER A 40 2.04 -6.79 11.44
CA SER A 40 3.29 -6.09 11.80
C SER A 40 3.93 -5.37 10.61
N LEU A 41 3.98 -6.02 9.44
CA LEU A 41 4.50 -5.42 8.20
C LEU A 41 3.64 -4.22 7.76
N LEU A 42 2.31 -4.36 7.80
CA LEU A 42 1.40 -3.26 7.48
C LEU A 42 1.55 -2.09 8.44
N GLN A 43 1.73 -2.36 9.74
CA GLN A 43 1.98 -1.32 10.74
C GLN A 43 3.29 -0.56 10.43
N LYS A 44 4.40 -1.28 10.20
CA LYS A 44 5.67 -0.65 9.81
C LYS A 44 5.53 0.21 8.56
N ARG A 45 4.77 -0.25 7.56
CA ARG A 45 4.50 0.55 6.35
C ARG A 45 3.67 1.80 6.67
N ARG A 46 2.66 1.70 7.53
CA ARG A 46 1.85 2.87 7.96
C ARG A 46 2.73 3.90 8.67
N GLU A 47 3.62 3.45 9.55
CA GLU A 47 4.58 4.32 10.24
C GLU A 47 5.55 5.00 9.25
N LEU A 48 6.11 4.26 8.30
CA LEU A 48 6.95 4.82 7.24
C LEU A 48 6.18 5.79 6.33
N LYS A 49 4.94 5.46 5.97
CA LYS A 49 4.07 6.34 5.16
C LYS A 49 3.71 7.62 5.92
N ALA A 50 3.48 7.53 7.24
CA ALA A 50 3.24 8.69 8.10
C ALA A 50 4.50 9.58 8.22
N ALA A 51 5.68 8.97 8.19
CA ALA A 51 6.97 9.67 8.08
C ALA A 51 7.26 10.21 6.65
N GLY A 52 6.38 9.97 5.68
CA GLY A 52 6.51 10.42 4.30
C GLY A 52 7.31 9.49 3.38
N ILE A 53 7.80 8.35 3.87
CA ILE A 53 8.59 7.39 3.10
C ILE A 53 7.66 6.35 2.44
N LYS A 54 7.63 6.33 1.11
CA LYS A 54 6.78 5.42 0.33
C LYS A 54 7.50 4.08 0.09
N VAL A 55 7.10 3.03 0.80
CA VAL A 55 7.60 1.65 0.60
C VAL A 55 6.52 0.75 -0.02
N SER A 56 6.91 -0.04 -1.03
CA SER A 56 6.06 -1.04 -1.70
C SER A 56 5.95 -2.35 -0.89
N LEU A 57 4.78 -3.00 -0.88
CA LEU A 57 4.58 -4.33 -0.25
C LEU A 57 5.12 -5.51 -1.06
N VAL A 58 5.63 -5.29 -2.27
CA VAL A 58 6.00 -6.39 -3.16
C VAL A 58 7.14 -7.20 -2.55
N SER A 59 6.87 -8.48 -2.31
CA SER A 59 7.92 -9.43 -1.93
C SER A 59 8.86 -9.65 -3.11
N LYS A 60 10.16 -9.40 -2.91
CA LYS A 60 11.20 -9.53 -3.95
C LYS A 60 11.32 -10.95 -4.54
N ASN A 61 10.73 -11.96 -3.89
CA ASN A 61 10.80 -13.36 -4.32
C ASN A 61 9.61 -13.83 -5.17
N LYS A 62 8.62 -12.96 -5.46
CA LYS A 62 7.38 -13.35 -6.16
C LYS A 62 7.64 -13.77 -7.62
N GLN A 63 8.62 -13.16 -8.30
CA GLN A 63 8.96 -13.46 -9.70
C GLN A 63 9.62 -14.85 -9.91
N LYS A 64 10.13 -15.49 -8.86
CA LYS A 64 10.79 -16.82 -8.96
C LYS A 64 9.80 -17.98 -8.95
N ARG A 65 8.53 -17.73 -8.62
CA ARG A 65 7.47 -18.74 -8.60
C ARG A 65 6.66 -18.57 -9.87
N LYS A 66 6.44 -19.64 -10.65
CA LYS A 66 5.48 -19.69 -11.76
C LYS A 66 4.04 -19.63 -11.22
N GLU A 67 3.74 -18.57 -10.48
CA GLU A 67 2.48 -18.37 -9.76
C GLU A 67 1.78 -17.15 -10.36
N PHE A 68 0.50 -17.28 -10.69
CA PHE A 68 -0.28 -16.20 -11.27
C PHE A 68 -0.45 -15.07 -10.26
N ASP A 69 -0.23 -13.81 -10.68
CA ASP A 69 -0.54 -12.67 -9.84
C ASP A 69 -2.00 -12.24 -10.02
N TYR A 70 -2.86 -12.77 -9.15
CA TYR A 70 -4.30 -12.50 -9.14
C TYR A 70 -4.67 -11.02 -8.99
N ASN A 71 -3.74 -10.15 -8.58
CA ASN A 71 -3.99 -8.71 -8.48
C ASN A 71 -3.55 -7.92 -9.73
N ALA A 72 -2.66 -8.49 -10.55
CA ALA A 72 -2.16 -7.83 -11.76
C ALA A 72 -3.11 -8.04 -12.94
N ASP A 73 -3.75 -9.21 -13.01
CA ASP A 73 -4.65 -9.59 -14.09
C ASP A 73 -5.76 -10.51 -13.56
N ILE A 74 -6.87 -10.60 -14.29
CA ILE A 74 -8.00 -11.51 -13.99
C ILE A 74 -7.63 -12.90 -14.50
N PRO A 75 -7.35 -13.87 -13.62
CA PRO A 75 -6.87 -15.16 -14.11
C PRO A 75 -8.02 -15.94 -14.74
N HIS A 76 -7.74 -16.55 -15.88
CA HIS A 76 -8.73 -17.31 -16.65
C HIS A 76 -10.01 -16.52 -16.94
N GLU A 77 -9.87 -15.26 -17.39
CA GLU A 77 -11.00 -14.44 -17.79
C GLU A 77 -11.81 -15.12 -18.90
N HIS A 78 -13.09 -15.39 -18.61
CA HIS A 78 -14.07 -15.79 -19.61
C HIS A 78 -15.00 -14.62 -19.84
N THR A 79 -14.76 -13.89 -20.93
CA THR A 79 -15.60 -12.74 -21.29
C THR A 79 -17.01 -13.23 -21.60
N PRO A 80 -18.05 -12.55 -21.10
CA PRO A 80 -19.43 -12.93 -21.39
C PRO A 80 -19.66 -12.92 -22.91
N GLN A 81 -20.42 -13.89 -23.40
CA GLN A 81 -20.80 -13.92 -24.81
C GLN A 81 -21.62 -12.67 -25.16
N ALA A 82 -21.35 -12.07 -26.32
CA ALA A 82 -22.09 -10.91 -26.77
C ALA A 82 -23.59 -11.26 -26.90
N GLY A 83 -24.42 -10.53 -26.16
CA GLY A 83 -25.87 -10.69 -26.17
C GLY A 83 -26.54 -9.93 -27.31
N ILE A 84 -27.87 -10.05 -27.37
CA ILE A 84 -28.73 -9.35 -28.35
C ILE A 84 -28.91 -7.87 -27.95
N TYR A 85 -28.77 -7.54 -26.66
CA TYR A 85 -28.95 -6.19 -26.13
C TYR A 85 -27.62 -5.45 -26.04
N ASP A 86 -27.63 -4.15 -26.36
CA ASP A 86 -26.48 -3.26 -26.20
C ASP A 86 -26.23 -2.94 -24.72
N THR A 87 -25.02 -3.19 -24.26
CA THR A 87 -24.57 -2.98 -22.87
C THR A 87 -23.62 -1.79 -22.72
N SER A 88 -23.45 -0.98 -23.79
CA SER A 88 -22.51 0.14 -23.82
C SER A 88 -22.77 1.20 -22.74
N GLU A 89 -24.04 1.47 -22.41
CA GLU A 89 -24.38 2.43 -21.34
C GLU A 89 -24.09 1.88 -19.95
N GLU A 90 -24.38 0.60 -19.71
CA GLU A 90 -24.13 -0.08 -18.44
C GLU A 90 -22.63 -0.14 -18.13
N LEU A 91 -21.80 -0.44 -19.14
CA LEU A 91 -20.34 -0.45 -19.01
C LEU A 91 -19.81 0.94 -18.60
N LYS A 92 -20.31 2.02 -19.21
CA LYS A 92 -19.93 3.39 -18.86
C LYS A 92 -20.33 3.76 -17.43
N LEU A 93 -21.50 3.30 -16.96
CA LEU A 93 -21.93 3.49 -15.57
C LEU A 93 -21.03 2.74 -14.61
N ASN A 94 -20.72 1.48 -14.91
CA ASN A 94 -19.84 0.65 -14.08
C ASN A 94 -18.42 1.25 -13.98
N ASP A 95 -17.86 1.77 -15.08
CA ASP A 95 -16.56 2.46 -15.07
C ASP A 95 -16.58 3.72 -14.21
N ARG A 96 -17.67 4.51 -14.26
CA ARG A 96 -17.85 5.69 -13.40
C ARG A 96 -17.94 5.30 -11.93
N GLU A 97 -18.69 4.25 -11.61
CA GLU A 97 -18.81 3.73 -10.23
C GLU A 97 -17.48 3.21 -9.70
N ARG A 98 -16.74 2.45 -10.51
CA ARG A 98 -15.38 1.97 -10.20
C ARG A 98 -14.44 3.13 -9.91
N ALA A 99 -14.42 4.15 -10.77
CA ALA A 99 -13.58 5.33 -10.58
C ALA A 99 -13.96 6.12 -9.32
N LYS A 100 -15.26 6.20 -9.00
CA LYS A 100 -15.76 6.83 -7.77
C LYS A 100 -15.33 6.05 -6.54
N PHE A 101 -15.42 4.72 -6.56
CA PHE A 101 -14.98 3.85 -5.49
C PHE A 101 -13.46 3.97 -5.24
N ASP A 102 -12.66 3.96 -6.30
CA ASP A 102 -11.20 4.13 -6.19
C ASP A 102 -10.81 5.47 -5.55
N LYS A 103 -11.53 6.55 -5.88
CA LYS A 103 -11.34 7.86 -5.24
C LYS A 103 -11.69 7.82 -3.75
N LEU A 104 -12.80 7.18 -3.39
CA LEU A 104 -13.22 7.01 -2.00
C LEU A 104 -12.16 6.24 -1.18
N VAL A 105 -11.68 5.10 -1.70
CA VAL A 105 -10.67 4.28 -1.02
C VAL A 105 -9.33 5.01 -0.87
N LYS A 106 -8.94 5.83 -1.86
CA LYS A 106 -7.70 6.61 -1.80
C LYS A 106 -7.74 7.71 -0.73
N ASN A 107 -8.88 8.36 -0.56
CA ASN A 107 -9.05 9.50 0.34
C ASN A 107 -9.38 9.05 1.76
N ASP A 108 -10.46 8.31 1.93
CA ASP A 108 -11.06 7.98 3.24
C ASP A 108 -10.67 6.57 3.72
N GLY A 109 -10.06 5.77 2.84
CA GLY A 109 -9.86 4.35 3.10
C GLY A 109 -11.15 3.53 2.96
N ILE A 110 -11.10 2.27 3.38
CA ILE A 110 -12.29 1.41 3.42
C ILE A 110 -12.81 1.45 4.86
N SER A 111 -14.05 1.94 5.02
CA SER A 111 -14.73 1.95 6.32
C SER A 111 -15.10 0.51 6.70
N LEU A 112 -14.37 -0.08 7.65
CA LEU A 112 -14.74 -1.36 8.29
C LEU A 112 -15.69 -1.16 9.47
N LYS A 113 -16.46 -0.07 9.49
CA LYS A 113 -17.28 0.34 10.63
C LYS A 113 -18.24 -0.75 11.12
N GLU A 114 -18.81 -1.54 10.20
CA GLU A 114 -19.66 -2.68 10.56
C GLU A 114 -18.90 -3.80 11.27
N VAL A 115 -17.66 -4.06 10.86
CA VAL A 115 -16.79 -5.08 11.47
C VAL A 115 -16.29 -4.62 12.83
N ASP A 116 -15.89 -3.35 12.93
CA ASP A 116 -15.44 -2.73 14.19
C ASP A 116 -16.58 -2.63 15.21
N ASP A 117 -17.78 -2.25 14.78
CA ASP A 117 -18.96 -2.17 15.64
C ASP A 117 -19.41 -3.56 16.09
N LYS A 118 -19.31 -4.58 15.23
CA LYS A 118 -19.59 -5.97 15.60
C LYS A 118 -18.58 -6.49 16.63
N HIS A 119 -17.28 -6.30 16.41
CA HIS A 119 -16.25 -6.68 17.39
C HIS A 119 -16.42 -5.97 18.72
N LYS A 120 -16.80 -4.69 18.71
CA LYS A 120 -17.07 -3.92 19.93
C LYS A 120 -18.29 -4.46 20.68
N ARG A 121 -19.35 -4.87 19.97
CA ARG A 121 -20.53 -5.51 20.57
C ARG A 121 -20.19 -6.87 21.19
N GLU A 122 -19.48 -7.74 20.46
CA GLU A 122 -19.06 -9.07 20.94
C GLU A 122 -18.15 -8.96 22.17
N LYS A 123 -17.14 -8.06 22.14
CA LYS A 123 -16.26 -7.82 23.29
C LYS A 123 -17.02 -7.31 24.51
N ASN A 124 -18.00 -6.42 24.31
CA ASN A 124 -18.84 -5.94 25.40
C ASN A 124 -19.74 -7.04 25.97
N GLN A 125 -20.23 -7.96 25.14
CA GLN A 125 -20.99 -9.13 25.60
C GLN A 125 -20.10 -10.08 26.40
N GLU A 126 -18.90 -10.40 25.92
CA GLU A 126 -17.96 -11.28 26.63
C GLU A 126 -17.53 -10.69 27.99
N LEU A 127 -17.29 -9.37 28.05
CA LEU A 127 -16.99 -8.67 29.30
C LEU A 127 -18.16 -8.69 30.28
N LYS A 128 -19.40 -8.62 29.77
CA LYS A 128 -20.61 -8.70 30.59
C LYS A 128 -20.78 -10.12 31.14
N GLU A 129 -20.59 -11.14 30.30
CA GLU A 129 -20.65 -12.54 30.71
C GLU A 129 -19.59 -12.90 31.74
N LYS A 130 -18.35 -12.41 31.59
CA LYS A 130 -17.28 -12.58 32.60
C LYS A 130 -17.66 -11.94 33.93
N ARG A 131 -18.17 -10.71 33.92
CA ARG A 131 -18.62 -10.02 35.15
C ARG A 131 -19.79 -10.73 35.81
N ASP A 132 -20.72 -11.25 35.03
CA ASP A 132 -21.88 -11.98 35.55
C ASP A 132 -21.46 -13.35 36.11
N TRP A 133 -20.47 -14.01 35.49
CA TRP A 133 -19.85 -15.24 36.01
C TRP A 133 -19.10 -14.98 37.32
N GLU A 134 -18.27 -13.94 37.40
CA GLU A 134 -17.55 -13.54 38.63
C GLU A 134 -18.51 -13.22 39.77
N LYS A 135 -19.62 -12.52 39.48
CA LYS A 135 -20.66 -12.24 40.48
C LYS A 135 -21.33 -13.51 40.99
N ARG A 136 -21.65 -14.46 40.10
CA ARG A 136 -22.22 -15.75 40.51
C ARG A 136 -21.25 -16.55 41.36
N GLN A 137 -19.98 -16.61 40.99
CA GLN A 137 -18.95 -17.28 41.79
C GLN A 137 -18.79 -16.63 43.16
N LYS A 138 -18.82 -15.29 43.24
CA LYS A 138 -18.75 -14.57 44.51
C LYS A 138 -19.98 -14.84 45.38
N GLN A 139 -21.19 -14.83 44.79
CA GLN A 139 -22.43 -15.17 45.49
C GLN A 139 -22.47 -16.63 45.97
N GLU A 140 -21.97 -17.58 45.18
CA GLU A 140 -21.86 -18.99 45.57
C GLU A 140 -20.85 -19.16 46.71
N LEU A 141 -19.72 -18.45 46.68
CA LEU A 141 -18.71 -18.50 47.74
C LEU A 141 -19.23 -17.87 49.04
N GLU A 142 -19.96 -16.77 48.95
CA GLU A 142 -20.59 -16.07 50.08
C GLU A 142 -21.71 -16.92 50.70
N ALA A 143 -22.56 -17.53 49.88
CA ALA A 143 -23.58 -18.49 50.33
C ALA A 143 -22.95 -19.75 50.96
N ALA A 144 -21.86 -20.26 50.41
CA ALA A 144 -21.13 -21.39 50.99
C ALA A 144 -20.49 -21.04 52.34
N ALA A 145 -19.93 -19.83 52.47
CA ALA A 145 -19.40 -19.32 53.73
C ALA A 145 -20.51 -19.12 54.79
N GLU A 146 -21.69 -18.64 54.40
CA GLU A 146 -22.85 -18.54 55.29
C GLU A 146 -23.37 -19.91 55.73
N ILE A 147 -23.43 -20.90 54.85
CA ILE A 147 -23.80 -22.28 55.22
C ILE A 147 -22.76 -22.90 56.15
N PHE A 148 -21.47 -22.66 55.93
CA PHE A 148 -20.39 -23.11 56.80
C PHE A 148 -20.49 -22.48 58.19
N ASN A 149 -20.64 -21.16 58.28
CA ASN A 149 -20.82 -20.44 59.55
C ASN A 149 -22.10 -20.87 60.27
N GLN A 150 -23.20 -21.09 59.57
CA GLN A 150 -24.45 -21.60 60.16
C GLN A 150 -24.28 -23.02 60.70
N ASN A 151 -23.51 -23.88 60.03
CA ASN A 151 -23.20 -25.22 60.52
C ASN A 151 -22.26 -25.18 61.72
N GLU A 152 -21.26 -24.29 61.74
CA GLU A 152 -20.34 -24.10 62.86
C GLU A 152 -21.08 -23.56 64.09
N GLU A 153 -21.98 -22.59 63.90
CA GLU A 153 -22.87 -22.10 64.96
C GLU A 153 -23.85 -23.18 65.46
N ARG A 154 -24.35 -24.06 64.58
CA ARG A 154 -25.20 -25.20 64.96
C ARG A 154 -24.43 -26.28 65.73
N LEU A 155 -23.15 -26.48 65.43
CA LEU A 155 -22.28 -27.43 66.13
C LEU A 155 -21.83 -26.91 67.50
N LEU A 156 -21.63 -25.59 67.64
CA LEU A 156 -21.29 -24.92 68.90
C LEU A 156 -22.52 -24.74 69.82
N LYS A 157 -23.73 -24.62 69.25
CA LYS A 157 -25.00 -24.61 69.98
C LYS A 157 -25.61 -26.02 70.00
N LYS A 158 -24.97 -26.98 70.67
CA LYS A 158 -25.64 -28.21 71.10
C LYS A 158 -26.78 -27.84 72.07
N ARG A 159 -27.97 -27.58 71.54
CA ARG A 159 -29.21 -27.55 72.34
C ARG A 159 -29.44 -28.96 72.88
N LYS A 160 -29.71 -29.06 74.19
CA LYS A 160 -30.18 -30.31 74.79
C LYS A 160 -31.46 -30.76 74.06
N LEU A 161 -31.55 -32.07 73.86
CA LEU A 161 -32.65 -32.75 73.21
C LEU A 161 -33.88 -32.71 74.12
N ASP A 162 -34.75 -31.73 73.90
CA ASP A 162 -36.07 -31.66 74.56
C ASP A 162 -37.09 -32.35 73.64
N LEU A 163 -37.63 -33.48 74.08
CA LEU A 163 -38.71 -34.16 73.39
C LEU A 163 -40.02 -33.39 73.61
N PRO A 164 -40.82 -33.10 72.56
CA PRO A 164 -42.06 -32.38 72.71
C PRO A 164 -43.14 -33.25 73.38
N GLU A 165 -43.73 -32.71 74.44
CA GLU A 165 -44.88 -33.27 75.14
C GLU A 165 -46.16 -33.09 74.29
N VAL A 166 -47.06 -34.05 74.43
CA VAL A 166 -48.27 -34.26 73.63
C VAL A 166 -49.40 -33.29 74.06
N ASN A 167 -50.12 -32.74 73.06
CA ASN A 167 -51.45 -32.10 73.13
C ASN A 167 -51.51 -30.70 73.78
N LYS A 168 -52.29 -29.68 73.35
CA LYS A 168 -53.55 -29.60 72.58
C LYS A 168 -53.84 -28.12 72.21
N GLU A 169 -54.67 -27.92 71.17
CA GLU A 169 -55.52 -26.73 70.85
C GLU A 169 -54.80 -25.45 70.38
N VAL A 170 -54.70 -25.14 69.08
CA VAL A 170 -55.71 -24.71 68.09
C VAL A 170 -56.56 -23.52 68.55
N SER A 171 -56.22 -22.31 68.09
CA SER A 171 -57.08 -21.53 67.19
C SER A 171 -56.47 -20.16 66.86
N GLN A 172 -56.39 -19.89 65.55
CA GLN A 172 -56.60 -18.62 64.82
C GLN A 172 -55.56 -18.44 63.71
N GLN A 173 -55.73 -19.25 62.67
CA GLN A 173 -55.54 -18.81 61.29
C GLN A 173 -56.48 -17.65 61.05
N ASP A 174 -55.96 -16.45 60.77
CA ASP A 174 -56.59 -15.41 59.93
C ASP A 174 -55.62 -14.25 59.56
N ASP A 175 -54.40 -14.19 60.11
CA ASP A 175 -53.48 -13.05 59.84
C ASP A 175 -52.46 -13.22 58.68
N ILE A 176 -52.58 -14.26 57.85
CA ILE A 176 -51.58 -14.53 56.80
C ILE A 176 -51.90 -13.75 55.52
N ASP A 177 -53.18 -13.67 55.15
CA ASP A 177 -53.59 -13.04 53.88
C ASP A 177 -53.44 -11.51 53.93
N ASP A 178 -53.74 -10.88 55.07
CA ASP A 178 -53.51 -9.45 55.30
C ASP A 178 -52.01 -9.10 55.28
N ARG A 179 -51.17 -10.00 55.79
CA ARG A 179 -49.71 -9.86 55.74
C ARG A 179 -49.18 -9.93 54.31
N ILE A 180 -49.76 -10.77 53.46
CA ILE A 180 -49.38 -10.90 52.04
C ILE A 180 -49.87 -9.66 51.25
N LEU A 181 -51.08 -9.18 51.50
CA LEU A 181 -51.66 -8.00 50.85
C LEU A 181 -50.87 -6.71 51.15
N ASN A 182 -50.41 -6.54 52.38
CA ASN A 182 -49.59 -5.37 52.74
C ASN A 182 -48.20 -5.41 52.09
N LYS A 183 -47.59 -6.60 52.00
CA LYS A 183 -46.25 -6.78 51.41
C LYS A 183 -46.24 -6.64 49.89
N THR A 184 -47.32 -7.04 49.23
CA THR A 184 -47.50 -6.85 47.78
C THR A 184 -47.69 -5.37 47.42
N LYS A 185 -48.47 -4.61 48.20
CA LYS A 185 -48.58 -3.14 48.04
C LYS A 185 -47.24 -2.40 48.19
N GLU A 186 -46.41 -2.84 49.14
CA GLU A 186 -45.09 -2.22 49.39
C GLU A 186 -44.06 -2.52 48.27
N LEU A 187 -44.20 -3.64 47.56
CA LEU A 187 -43.35 -3.97 46.41
C LEU A 187 -43.75 -3.17 45.16
N ILE A 188 -45.05 -2.95 44.94
CA ILE A 188 -45.57 -2.18 43.80
C ILE A 188 -45.20 -0.68 43.92
N SER A 189 -45.12 -0.13 45.13
CA SER A 189 -44.71 1.27 45.32
C SER A 189 -43.21 1.49 45.04
N LYS A 190 -42.36 0.47 45.26
CA LYS A 190 -40.90 0.55 45.04
C LYS A 190 -40.50 0.38 43.57
N THR A 191 -41.33 -0.25 42.73
CA THR A 191 -41.01 -0.44 41.30
C THR A 191 -41.28 0.79 40.44
N ASN A 192 -42.13 1.72 40.88
CA ASN A 192 -42.51 2.91 40.12
C ASN A 192 -41.60 4.14 40.29
N GLN A 193 -40.50 4.06 41.06
CA GLN A 193 -39.55 5.18 41.26
C GLN A 193 -38.22 5.02 40.51
N LYS A 194 -38.26 4.51 39.27
CA LYS A 194 -37.11 4.62 38.34
C LYS A 194 -37.59 4.99 36.94
N SER A 195 -37.37 6.26 36.58
CA SER A 195 -36.73 6.70 35.32
C SER A 195 -37.23 8.09 34.91
N THR A 196 -36.45 9.14 35.21
CA THR A 196 -36.63 10.47 34.61
C THR A 196 -35.30 11.15 34.38
N LEU A 197 -34.45 10.58 33.52
CA LEU A 197 -33.39 11.34 32.87
C LEU A 197 -33.18 10.79 31.47
N LEU A 198 -33.91 11.35 30.50
CA LEU A 198 -33.55 11.55 29.08
C LEU A 198 -34.79 12.06 28.33
N LEU A 199 -34.87 13.38 28.09
CA LEU A 199 -35.14 14.04 26.79
C LEU A 199 -35.39 15.55 26.98
N ASN A 200 -34.51 16.42 26.47
CA ASN A 200 -34.79 17.29 25.32
C ASN A 200 -33.63 18.26 25.01
N ASN A 201 -33.30 18.31 23.72
CA ASN A 201 -32.53 19.37 23.06
C ASN A 201 -33.43 20.60 22.86
N ASP A 202 -32.89 21.81 23.05
CA ASP A 202 -32.77 22.84 22.01
C ASP A 202 -32.00 24.08 22.55
N LEU A 203 -31.07 24.58 21.74
CA LEU A 203 -30.25 25.80 21.90
C LEU A 203 -31.08 27.06 21.56
N PRO A 204 -30.57 28.32 21.68
CA PRO A 204 -29.35 28.86 22.31
C PRO A 204 -29.56 30.15 23.14
N GLN A 205 -28.62 30.51 24.03
CA GLN A 205 -27.90 31.80 24.08
C GLN A 205 -27.29 32.15 25.45
N SER A 206 -26.08 32.72 25.37
CA SER A 206 -25.38 33.61 26.30
C SER A 206 -25.18 33.15 27.75
N VAL A 207 -23.95 32.79 28.13
CA VAL A 207 -23.01 33.66 28.89
C VAL A 207 -21.65 32.99 29.15
N SER A 208 -20.59 33.81 29.06
CA SER A 208 -19.23 33.69 29.64
C SER A 208 -18.43 32.39 29.48
N SER A 209 -17.51 32.38 28.51
CA SER A 209 -16.40 31.41 28.44
C SER A 209 -15.16 31.92 29.17
N ASN A 210 -14.85 31.34 30.32
CA ASN A 210 -13.52 31.42 30.92
C ASN A 210 -12.59 30.43 30.20
N LYS A 211 -11.65 30.97 29.41
CA LYS A 211 -10.52 30.21 28.83
C LYS A 211 -9.48 29.94 29.93
N PRO A 212 -8.96 28.71 30.08
CA PRO A 212 -7.75 28.48 30.85
C PRO A 212 -6.53 28.99 30.05
N SER A 213 -5.82 29.94 30.65
CA SER A 213 -4.56 30.51 30.16
C SER A 213 -3.46 29.45 30.11
N LYS A 214 -2.85 29.26 28.93
CA LYS A 214 -1.63 28.45 28.75
C LYS A 214 -0.40 29.24 29.25
N PRO A 215 0.46 28.69 30.12
CA PRO A 215 1.76 29.29 30.41
C PRO A 215 2.72 29.00 29.24
N LYS A 216 2.98 30.02 28.40
CA LYS A 216 3.97 30.01 27.32
C LYS A 216 5.33 30.48 27.85
N ALA A 217 6.10 29.63 28.55
CA ALA A 217 7.51 29.94 28.83
C ALA A 217 8.41 28.72 29.12
N SER A 218 7.86 27.58 29.55
CA SER A 218 8.66 26.41 29.95
C SER A 218 8.88 25.37 28.84
N THR A 219 8.11 25.43 27.75
CA THR A 219 8.12 24.38 26.71
C THR A 219 9.31 24.47 25.76
N SER A 220 9.97 25.62 25.61
CA SER A 220 11.13 25.77 24.72
C SER A 220 12.42 25.18 25.32
N LYS A 221 12.64 25.36 26.62
CA LYS A 221 13.78 24.76 27.35
C LYS A 221 13.66 23.25 27.40
N LEU A 222 12.46 22.71 27.65
CA LEU A 222 12.18 21.28 27.60
C LEU A 222 12.34 20.71 26.17
N LYS A 223 11.93 21.44 25.13
CA LYS A 223 12.15 21.01 23.74
C LYS A 223 13.62 21.02 23.36
N LYS A 224 14.41 21.97 23.87
CA LYS A 224 15.87 22.02 23.63
C LYS A 224 16.58 20.89 24.37
N SER A 225 16.29 20.66 25.65
CA SER A 225 16.86 19.53 26.40
C SER A 225 16.45 18.18 25.83
N LEU A 226 15.20 18.04 25.35
CA LEU A 226 14.73 16.83 24.68
C LEU A 226 15.44 16.66 23.32
N ARG A 227 15.66 17.74 22.57
CA ARG A 227 16.39 17.69 21.30
C ARG A 227 17.86 17.31 21.53
N ASP A 228 18.50 17.88 22.54
CA ASP A 228 19.90 17.59 22.87
C ASP A 228 20.04 16.15 23.41
N PHE A 229 19.08 15.66 24.19
CA PHE A 229 19.00 14.26 24.64
C PHE A 229 18.74 13.27 23.51
N ILE A 230 17.84 13.61 22.57
CA ILE A 230 17.60 12.80 21.38
C ILE A 230 18.84 12.84 20.48
N GLN A 231 19.48 13.99 20.31
CA GLN A 231 20.67 14.13 19.49
C GLN A 231 21.89 13.42 20.09
N SER A 232 22.05 13.39 21.42
CA SER A 232 23.06 12.56 22.09
C SER A 232 22.74 11.08 21.94
N SER A 233 21.46 10.69 22.12
CA SER A 233 21.02 9.29 21.99
C SER A 233 21.08 8.77 20.54
N LEU A 234 20.89 9.63 19.55
CA LEU A 234 21.02 9.29 18.13
C LEU A 234 22.49 9.27 17.68
N LYS A 235 23.38 10.06 18.30
CA LYS A 235 24.84 10.00 18.06
C LYS A 235 25.48 8.74 18.61
N THR A 236 24.91 8.16 19.68
CA THR A 236 25.30 6.85 20.21
C THR A 236 24.74 5.69 19.40
N LEU A 237 23.86 5.92 18.42
CA LEU A 237 23.41 4.87 17.52
C LEU A 237 24.48 4.60 16.45
N PRO A 238 24.79 3.33 16.17
CA PRO A 238 25.64 2.98 15.05
C PRO A 238 25.01 3.44 13.73
N ALA A 239 25.85 3.91 12.80
CA ALA A 239 25.39 4.48 11.53
C ALA A 239 24.40 3.55 10.80
N PRO A 240 23.35 4.11 10.15
CA PRO A 240 22.32 3.31 9.50
C PRO A 240 22.92 2.45 8.39
N LYS A 241 22.92 1.13 8.60
CA LYS A 241 23.47 0.13 7.66
C LYS A 241 22.56 0.01 6.43
N ASN A 242 22.76 0.87 5.44
CA ASN A 242 22.23 0.66 4.10
C ASN A 242 23.40 0.40 3.14
N LYS A 243 23.90 -0.83 3.14
CA LYS A 243 24.78 -1.39 2.10
C LYS A 243 24.18 -2.74 1.65
N PRO A 244 24.24 -3.08 0.35
CA PRO A 244 23.73 -4.34 -0.17
C PRO A 244 24.46 -5.50 0.50
N SER A 245 23.71 -6.38 1.17
CA SER A 245 24.27 -7.48 1.95
C SER A 245 24.77 -8.61 1.06
N VAL A 246 26.09 -8.79 0.99
CA VAL A 246 26.69 -10.12 1.16
C VAL A 246 26.93 -10.26 2.66
N ILE A 247 26.36 -11.31 3.25
CA ILE A 247 26.36 -11.53 4.70
C ILE A 247 27.76 -12.03 5.08
N VAL A 248 28.61 -11.12 5.56
CA VAL A 248 29.73 -11.49 6.44
C VAL A 248 29.22 -11.35 7.88
N PRO A 249 29.30 -12.39 8.72
CA PRO A 249 28.84 -12.32 10.11
C PRO A 249 29.61 -11.20 10.85
N SER A 250 28.89 -10.22 11.39
CA SER A 250 29.47 -9.18 12.22
C SER A 250 29.57 -9.66 13.66
N PHE A 251 30.78 -9.84 14.17
CA PHE A 251 31.05 -9.94 15.60
C PHE A 251 31.02 -8.56 16.26
N ASP A 252 30.59 -8.53 17.52
CA ASP A 252 30.32 -7.34 18.34
C ASP A 252 31.63 -6.80 18.96
N PRO A 253 32.01 -5.52 18.79
CA PRO A 253 33.27 -4.97 19.32
C PRO A 253 33.33 -4.81 20.85
N LEU A 254 32.34 -5.32 21.59
CA LEU A 254 32.26 -5.32 23.05
C LEU A 254 32.52 -6.70 23.67
N GLU A 255 32.69 -7.76 22.86
CA GLU A 255 33.51 -8.88 23.31
C GLU A 255 34.96 -8.40 23.21
N GLU A 256 35.63 -8.27 24.36
CA GLU A 256 37.05 -7.95 24.42
C GLU A 256 37.80 -8.88 23.45
N PRO A 257 38.46 -8.38 22.40
CA PRO A 257 39.46 -9.17 21.75
C PRO A 257 40.54 -9.40 22.79
N VAL A 258 40.79 -10.66 23.13
CA VAL A 258 42.03 -11.06 23.77
C VAL A 258 43.13 -10.71 22.77
N ILE A 259 43.66 -9.50 22.89
CA ILE A 259 44.90 -9.11 22.26
C ILE A 259 45.96 -9.87 23.07
N GLU A 260 46.29 -11.07 22.62
CA GLU A 260 47.60 -11.65 22.88
C GLU A 260 48.62 -10.79 22.14
N GLU A 261 48.98 -9.66 22.75
CA GLU A 261 50.33 -9.14 22.56
C GLU A 261 51.26 -10.21 23.08
N THR A 262 52.10 -10.71 22.17
CA THR A 262 53.16 -11.66 22.44
C THR A 262 54.03 -11.20 23.62
N GLN A 263 53.72 -11.70 24.81
CA GLN A 263 54.69 -11.96 25.85
C GLN A 263 54.64 -13.45 26.13
N ILE A 264 55.73 -14.10 25.73
CA ILE A 264 56.18 -15.44 26.08
C ILE A 264 55.63 -15.86 27.44
N LEU A 265 54.68 -16.80 27.44
CA LEU A 265 54.46 -17.76 28.52
C LEU A 265 53.55 -18.87 28.00
N ASP A 266 54.17 -20.03 27.81
CA ASP A 266 53.53 -21.34 27.66
C ASP A 266 52.33 -21.48 28.61
N VAL A 267 51.14 -21.78 28.10
CA VAL A 267 50.24 -22.82 28.62
C VAL A 267 49.16 -23.13 27.57
N ASP A 268 49.23 -24.37 27.08
CA ASP A 268 48.23 -25.17 26.36
C ASP A 268 46.89 -24.49 25.96
N SER A 269 46.73 -24.19 24.67
CA SER A 269 45.43 -24.25 23.99
C SER A 269 45.55 -25.06 22.70
N ARG A 270 45.72 -26.38 22.88
CA ARG A 270 45.78 -27.37 21.80
C ARG A 270 44.39 -27.85 21.37
N TYR A 271 43.37 -26.98 21.34
CA TYR A 271 42.08 -27.29 20.71
C TYR A 271 41.36 -26.00 20.30
N GLU A 272 41.96 -25.18 19.42
CA GLU A 272 41.12 -24.41 18.50
C GLU A 272 40.53 -25.45 17.54
N ASP A 273 39.22 -25.72 17.63
CA ASP A 273 38.52 -26.58 16.68
C ASP A 273 38.93 -26.14 15.26
N GLU A 274 39.42 -27.07 14.43
CA GLU A 274 39.87 -26.75 13.05
C GLU A 274 38.82 -25.93 12.27
N GLY A 275 37.54 -26.08 12.63
CA GLY A 275 36.42 -25.31 12.12
C GLY A 275 36.44 -23.80 12.44
N GLU A 276 36.90 -23.37 13.62
CA GLU A 276 36.96 -21.95 13.98
C GLU A 276 38.08 -21.23 13.25
N ARG A 277 39.25 -21.86 13.15
CA ARG A 277 40.39 -21.33 12.38
C ARG A 277 40.04 -21.18 10.90
N LEU A 278 39.38 -22.18 10.30
CA LEU A 278 38.90 -22.11 8.92
C LEU A 278 37.85 -21.02 8.71
N ARG A 279 36.96 -20.84 9.68
CA ARG A 279 35.95 -19.78 9.64
C ARG A 279 36.58 -18.39 9.70
N ASN A 280 37.58 -18.18 10.55
CA ASN A 280 38.28 -16.90 10.67
C ASN A 280 39.11 -16.58 9.43
N LEU A 281 39.73 -17.61 8.83
CA LEU A 281 40.46 -17.47 7.56
C LEU A 281 39.50 -17.10 6.41
N GLU A 282 38.34 -17.75 6.33
CA GLU A 282 37.33 -17.42 5.31
C GLU A 282 36.72 -16.03 5.51
N ILE A 283 36.50 -15.61 6.76
CA ILE A 283 36.05 -14.23 7.06
C ILE A 283 37.11 -13.22 6.60
N SER A 284 38.39 -13.46 6.88
CA SER A 284 39.48 -12.58 6.44
C SER A 284 39.56 -12.51 4.92
N ARG A 285 39.45 -13.65 4.25
CA ARG A 285 39.40 -13.75 2.78
C ARG A 285 38.24 -12.95 2.19
N GLN A 286 37.04 -13.04 2.79
CA GLN A 286 35.86 -12.29 2.36
C GLN A 286 36.02 -10.78 2.58
N VAL A 287 36.61 -10.37 3.70
CA VAL A 287 36.92 -8.97 3.97
C VAL A 287 37.89 -8.42 2.91
N ASP A 288 38.93 -9.18 2.58
CA ASP A 288 39.91 -8.79 1.56
C ASP A 288 39.28 -8.72 0.16
N GLU A 289 38.41 -9.67 -0.20
CA GLU A 289 37.65 -9.61 -1.46
C GLU A 289 36.75 -8.36 -1.54
N ILE A 290 36.07 -8.01 -0.45
CA ILE A 290 35.21 -6.83 -0.38
C ILE A 290 36.05 -5.54 -0.47
N LYS A 291 37.20 -5.49 0.21
CA LYS A 291 38.13 -4.36 0.12
C LYS A 291 38.63 -4.18 -1.31
N LEU A 292 39.01 -5.26 -2.00
CA LEU A 292 39.44 -5.22 -3.40
C LEU A 292 38.31 -4.73 -4.31
N GLN A 293 37.07 -5.18 -4.10
CA GLN A 293 35.91 -4.69 -4.87
C GLN A 293 35.65 -3.19 -4.68
N LEU A 294 35.83 -2.66 -3.46
CA LEU A 294 35.64 -1.24 -3.17
C LEU A 294 36.70 -0.33 -3.80
N ARG A 295 37.90 -0.87 -4.12
CA ARG A 295 38.97 -0.14 -4.81
C ARG A 295 38.80 -0.13 -6.33
N ARG A 296 37.92 -0.98 -6.89
CA ARG A 296 37.59 -1.00 -8.32
C ARG A 296 36.67 0.16 -8.71
N SER A 297 36.58 0.43 -10.02
CA SER A 297 35.73 1.51 -10.56
C SER A 297 34.27 1.34 -10.14
N LEU A 298 33.57 2.47 -9.95
CA LEU A 298 32.17 2.48 -9.48
C LEU A 298 31.21 1.82 -10.49
N ALA A 299 31.57 1.80 -11.77
CA ALA A 299 30.82 1.09 -12.80
C ALA A 299 30.85 -0.43 -12.58
N ILE A 300 32.04 -0.98 -12.26
CA ILE A 300 32.22 -2.40 -11.92
C ILE A 300 31.49 -2.74 -10.62
N GLN A 301 31.59 -1.90 -9.58
CA GLN A 301 30.87 -2.12 -8.32
C GLN A 301 29.35 -2.20 -8.49
N LYS A 302 28.81 -1.50 -9.49
CA LYS A 302 27.38 -1.50 -9.83
C LYS A 302 26.98 -2.58 -10.85
N ASN A 303 27.92 -3.41 -11.30
CA ASN A 303 27.74 -4.41 -12.36
C ASN A 303 27.13 -3.79 -13.65
N LEU A 304 27.58 -2.60 -14.03
CA LEU A 304 27.20 -1.99 -15.29
C LEU A 304 28.08 -2.55 -16.42
N SER A 305 27.52 -2.70 -17.62
CA SER A 305 28.24 -3.17 -18.81
C SER A 305 29.31 -2.15 -19.23
N VAL A 306 30.52 -2.63 -19.56
CA VAL A 306 31.61 -1.77 -20.02
C VAL A 306 31.32 -1.33 -21.48
N PRO A 307 31.30 -0.03 -21.78
CA PRO A 307 31.05 0.44 -23.15
C PRO A 307 32.21 0.10 -24.09
N HIS A 308 31.91 -0.12 -25.37
CA HIS A 308 32.93 -0.44 -26.37
C HIS A 308 33.81 0.81 -26.63
N PRO A 309 35.14 0.68 -26.67
CA PRO A 309 36.06 1.83 -26.77
C PRO A 309 35.83 2.72 -28.00
N SER A 310 35.32 2.15 -29.10
CA SER A 310 34.94 2.92 -30.31
C SER A 310 33.78 3.90 -30.11
N GLN A 311 32.94 3.71 -29.09
CA GLN A 311 31.77 4.57 -28.82
C GLN A 311 32.14 5.88 -28.08
N ILE A 312 33.36 5.95 -27.52
CA ILE A 312 33.82 7.07 -26.68
C ILE A 312 34.58 8.12 -27.50
N GLN A 313 34.76 7.89 -28.81
CA GLN A 313 35.43 8.81 -29.74
C GLN A 313 34.56 10.04 -30.09
N GLN A 314 34.07 10.78 -29.10
CA GLN A 314 33.48 12.09 -29.29
C GLN A 314 34.43 13.20 -28.80
N GLU A 315 34.55 14.22 -29.65
CA GLU A 315 35.60 15.25 -29.68
C GLU A 315 35.80 16.01 -28.37
N LEU A 316 37.07 16.30 -28.04
CA LEU A 316 37.54 17.12 -26.91
C LEU A 316 37.10 18.60 -27.02
N THR A 317 35.80 18.86 -26.94
CA THR A 317 35.22 20.21 -26.98
C THR A 317 35.15 20.87 -25.59
N SER A 318 35.88 20.37 -24.59
CA SER A 318 36.01 21.02 -23.28
C SER A 318 37.16 22.06 -23.27
N SER A 319 36.85 23.29 -22.84
CA SER A 319 37.78 24.44 -22.81
C SER A 319 38.78 24.39 -21.64
N SER A 320 38.52 23.62 -20.59
CA SER A 320 39.39 23.54 -19.41
C SER A 320 40.48 22.47 -19.56
N LEU A 321 41.72 22.81 -19.19
CA LEU A 321 42.85 21.88 -19.19
C LEU A 321 42.60 20.68 -18.25
N LEU A 322 41.92 20.92 -17.12
CA LEU A 322 41.57 19.87 -16.15
C LEU A 322 40.60 18.84 -16.76
N ASP A 323 39.58 19.31 -17.47
CA ASP A 323 38.59 18.43 -18.11
C ASP A 323 39.24 17.55 -19.18
N ARG A 324 40.25 18.07 -19.90
CA ARG A 324 40.99 17.27 -20.89
C ARG A 324 41.81 16.16 -20.24
N LEU A 325 42.44 16.44 -19.09
CA LEU A 325 43.17 15.43 -18.33
C LEU A 325 42.21 14.36 -17.78
N ILE A 326 41.08 14.75 -17.20
CA ILE A 326 40.06 13.82 -16.70
C ILE A 326 39.52 12.94 -17.84
N HIS A 327 39.22 13.51 -19.00
CA HIS A 327 38.73 12.75 -20.14
C HIS A 327 39.77 11.76 -20.68
N LYS A 328 41.06 12.14 -20.69
CA LYS A 328 42.13 11.23 -21.08
C LYS A 328 42.23 10.03 -20.14
N GLU A 329 42.25 10.28 -18.84
CA GLU A 329 42.27 9.21 -17.82
C GLU A 329 41.01 8.33 -17.89
N LEU A 330 39.85 8.91 -18.20
CA LEU A 330 38.60 8.15 -18.38
C LEU A 330 38.68 7.19 -19.56
N ILE A 331 39.22 7.63 -20.70
CA ILE A 331 39.40 6.79 -21.89
C ILE A 331 40.36 5.65 -21.58
N ASP A 332 41.49 5.95 -20.93
CA ASP A 332 42.48 4.96 -20.54
C ASP A 332 41.89 3.93 -19.57
N LEU A 333 41.07 4.37 -18.60
CA LEU A 333 40.35 3.49 -17.67
C LEU A 333 39.37 2.56 -18.39
N VAL A 334 38.52 3.08 -19.28
CA VAL A 334 37.55 2.26 -20.01
C VAL A 334 38.24 1.25 -20.92
N ASN A 335 39.30 1.66 -21.61
CA ASN A 335 40.09 0.77 -22.44
C ASN A 335 40.69 -0.38 -21.61
N SER A 336 41.17 -0.10 -20.39
CA SER A 336 41.70 -1.12 -19.50
C SER A 336 40.60 -2.06 -18.96
N ASP A 337 39.45 -1.52 -18.56
CA ASP A 337 38.31 -2.30 -18.06
C ASP A 337 37.73 -3.22 -19.15
N TYR A 338 37.67 -2.73 -20.40
CA TYR A 338 37.21 -3.52 -21.54
C TYR A 338 38.12 -4.74 -21.80
N THR A 339 39.45 -4.56 -21.71
CA THR A 339 40.40 -5.69 -21.84
C THR A 339 40.30 -6.71 -20.72
N LYS A 340 40.02 -6.25 -19.50
CA LYS A 340 40.05 -7.08 -18.29
C LYS A 340 38.78 -7.91 -18.13
N TYR A 341 37.63 -7.38 -18.57
CA TYR A 341 36.32 -7.97 -18.27
C TYR A 341 35.52 -8.45 -19.50
N GLU A 342 35.71 -7.87 -20.69
CA GLU A 342 34.92 -8.20 -21.89
C GLU A 342 35.73 -8.96 -22.94
N ASP A 343 36.85 -8.42 -23.42
CA ASP A 343 37.68 -9.06 -24.45
C ASP A 343 39.18 -8.94 -24.15
N SER A 344 39.80 -10.06 -23.74
CA SER A 344 41.24 -10.15 -23.45
C SER A 344 42.12 -10.05 -24.70
N SER A 345 41.54 -10.11 -25.91
CA SER A 345 42.25 -9.98 -27.17
C SER A 345 42.47 -8.51 -27.58
N TYR A 346 41.74 -7.58 -26.96
CA TYR A 346 41.89 -6.15 -27.21
C TYR A 346 43.23 -5.66 -26.62
N GLN A 347 44.06 -5.02 -27.43
CA GLN A 347 45.37 -4.51 -26.99
C GLN A 347 45.22 -3.09 -26.44
N SER A 348 45.16 -2.96 -25.11
CA SER A 348 45.24 -1.67 -24.42
C SER A 348 46.20 -1.74 -23.24
N ASN A 349 46.62 -0.59 -22.73
CA ASN A 349 47.46 -0.52 -21.54
C ASN A 349 46.63 -0.90 -20.31
N LEU A 350 46.98 -2.02 -19.66
CA LEU A 350 46.31 -2.44 -18.44
C LEU A 350 46.71 -1.53 -17.28
N ILE A 351 45.72 -0.85 -16.69
CA ILE A 351 45.90 -0.04 -15.49
C ILE A 351 45.83 -0.98 -14.26
N PRO A 352 46.85 -0.98 -13.38
CA PRO A 352 46.81 -1.75 -12.13
C PRO A 352 45.67 -1.31 -11.20
N ASP A 353 45.14 -2.24 -10.40
CA ASP A 353 44.16 -1.89 -9.37
C ASP A 353 44.82 -0.98 -8.32
N LEU A 354 44.04 -0.04 -7.75
CA LEU A 354 44.56 0.96 -6.81
C LEU A 354 45.01 0.32 -5.48
N ASP A 355 46.20 0.70 -4.99
CA ASP A 355 46.74 0.25 -3.71
C ASP A 355 45.91 0.76 -2.51
N GLU A 356 45.93 0.03 -1.38
CA GLU A 356 45.21 0.40 -0.14
C GLU A 356 45.61 1.79 0.35
N ILE A 357 46.92 2.04 0.35
CA ILE A 357 47.53 3.26 0.89
C ILE A 357 47.07 4.47 0.08
N SER A 358 47.12 4.39 -1.25
CA SER A 358 46.73 5.47 -2.15
C SER A 358 45.23 5.74 -2.10
N TYR A 359 44.41 4.69 -2.04
CA TYR A 359 42.95 4.83 -1.93
C TYR A 359 42.55 5.56 -0.64
N ASP A 360 43.14 5.19 0.49
CA ASP A 360 42.81 5.79 1.79
C ASP A 360 43.27 7.26 1.88
N GLN A 361 44.42 7.60 1.29
CA GLN A 361 44.90 8.98 1.21
C GLN A 361 43.95 9.87 0.41
N VAL A 362 43.53 9.43 -0.78
CA VAL A 362 42.60 10.19 -1.63
C VAL A 362 41.24 10.34 -0.95
N GLN A 363 40.73 9.30 -0.29
CA GLN A 363 39.48 9.38 0.46
C GLN A 363 39.57 10.33 1.66
N ALA A 364 40.72 10.44 2.30
CA ALA A 364 40.95 11.40 3.38
C ALA A 364 40.92 12.84 2.86
N GLU A 365 41.61 13.11 1.73
CA GLU A 365 41.64 14.43 1.10
C GLU A 365 40.25 14.87 0.61
N ILE A 366 39.49 13.97 -0.03
CA ILE A 366 38.10 14.25 -0.45
C ILE A 366 37.21 14.60 0.75
N LYS A 367 37.38 13.91 1.88
CA LYS A 367 36.62 14.22 3.11
C LYS A 367 36.99 15.59 3.65
N GLU A 368 38.28 15.93 3.65
CA GLU A 368 38.76 17.23 4.09
C GLU A 368 38.18 18.37 3.23
N GLU A 369 38.18 18.23 1.91
CA GLU A 369 37.58 19.19 0.98
C GLU A 369 36.05 19.27 1.12
N LEU A 370 35.37 18.15 1.38
CA LEU A 370 33.93 18.14 1.70
C LEU A 370 33.60 18.88 3.01
N GLU A 371 34.49 18.83 3.99
CA GLU A 371 34.32 19.58 5.24
C GLU A 371 34.58 21.07 5.05
N LYS A 372 35.60 21.44 4.28
CA LYS A 372 35.89 22.84 3.91
C LYS A 372 34.78 23.45 3.03
N SER A 373 34.16 22.66 2.17
CA SER A 373 33.14 23.11 1.20
C SER A 373 31.71 23.19 1.76
N LYS A 374 31.46 22.86 3.04
CA LYS A 374 30.13 23.08 3.66
C LYS A 374 29.78 24.57 3.53
N PRO A 375 28.79 24.95 2.69
CA PRO A 375 28.50 26.35 2.46
C PRO A 375 27.78 26.89 3.69
N SER A 376 28.42 27.80 4.44
CA SER A 376 27.62 28.81 5.13
C SER A 376 26.78 29.47 4.03
N HIS A 377 25.47 29.47 4.17
CA HIS A 377 24.51 30.06 3.23
C HIS A 377 24.83 31.55 3.04
N LYS A 378 25.78 31.86 2.15
CA LYS A 378 26.17 33.21 1.74
C LYS A 378 25.84 33.33 0.27
N VAL A 379 24.61 33.74 0.04
CA VAL A 379 24.14 34.13 -1.28
C VAL A 379 24.87 35.42 -1.64
N SER A 380 25.74 35.34 -2.66
CA SER A 380 26.37 36.45 -3.39
C SER A 380 27.19 37.46 -2.57
N PRO A 381 28.44 37.78 -2.99
CA PRO A 381 29.32 38.74 -2.30
C PRO A 381 28.84 40.20 -2.33
N LEU A 382 27.71 40.51 -2.98
CA LEU A 382 27.12 41.85 -2.97
C LEU A 382 26.28 42.16 -1.71
N PHE A 383 25.93 41.16 -0.90
CA PHE A 383 25.07 41.35 0.28
C PHE A 383 25.78 41.14 1.61
N ASP A 384 27.12 41.08 1.62
CA ASP A 384 27.91 40.86 2.85
C ASP A 384 27.69 41.93 3.94
N ASN A 385 27.21 43.12 3.57
CA ASN A 385 26.96 44.23 4.50
C ASN A 385 25.47 44.52 4.77
N TYR A 386 24.53 43.74 4.23
CA TYR A 386 23.10 44.00 4.43
C TYR A 386 22.50 42.97 5.39
N SER A 387 22.42 43.32 6.66
CA SER A 387 21.57 42.61 7.62
C SER A 387 20.12 43.05 7.42
N LEU A 388 19.21 42.12 7.15
CA LEU A 388 17.77 42.43 7.10
C LEU A 388 17.39 43.19 8.39
N PRO A 389 16.81 44.40 8.30
CA PRO A 389 16.28 45.10 9.46
C PRO A 389 15.29 44.18 10.19
N ARG A 390 15.52 43.94 11.48
CA ARG A 390 14.63 43.13 12.33
C ARG A 390 13.64 44.00 13.10
N ASP A 391 13.36 45.19 12.57
CA ASP A 391 12.49 46.16 13.19
C ASP A 391 11.04 45.85 12.84
N PHE A 392 10.18 45.91 13.84
CA PHE A 392 8.75 45.62 13.70
C PHE A 392 8.08 46.49 12.63
N GLU A 393 8.47 47.76 12.54
CA GLU A 393 7.96 48.73 11.57
C GLU A 393 8.31 48.35 10.12
N THR A 394 9.52 47.81 9.88
CA THR A 394 9.91 47.32 8.55
C THR A 394 9.13 46.07 8.14
N ALA A 395 8.79 45.21 9.10
CA ALA A 395 7.93 44.05 8.83
C ALA A 395 6.49 44.49 8.50
N GLU A 396 5.96 45.51 9.18
CA GLU A 396 4.62 46.05 8.92
C GLU A 396 4.52 46.72 7.54
N THR A 397 5.54 47.46 7.12
CA THR A 397 5.61 48.04 5.76
C THR A 397 5.73 46.98 4.67
N VAL A 398 6.49 45.90 4.90
CA VAL A 398 6.55 44.76 3.96
C VAL A 398 5.19 44.05 3.86
N ILE A 399 4.50 43.86 4.99
CA ILE A 399 3.18 43.23 4.99
C ILE A 399 2.15 44.13 4.28
N SER A 400 2.18 45.44 4.51
CA SER A 400 1.26 46.38 3.85
C SER A 400 1.51 46.48 2.35
N THR A 401 2.77 46.51 1.92
CA THR A 401 3.13 46.47 0.50
C THR A 401 2.71 45.15 -0.14
N LEU A 402 2.90 44.01 0.52
CA LEU A 402 2.45 42.71 0.02
C LEU A 402 0.93 42.66 -0.10
N HIS A 403 0.18 43.17 0.88
CA HIS A 403 -1.27 43.30 0.78
C HIS A 403 -1.69 44.21 -0.37
N SER A 404 -1.01 45.34 -0.58
CA SER A 404 -1.28 46.22 -1.71
C SER A 404 -1.07 45.49 -3.05
N LEU A 405 0.05 44.78 -3.21
CA LEU A 405 0.36 44.00 -4.40
C LEU A 405 -0.64 42.86 -4.63
N HIS A 406 -1.09 42.22 -3.55
CA HIS A 406 -2.13 41.20 -3.62
C HIS A 406 -3.46 41.79 -4.12
N THR A 407 -3.87 42.94 -3.59
CA THR A 407 -5.09 43.61 -4.06
C THR A 407 -5.00 44.08 -5.50
N THR A 408 -3.83 44.58 -5.95
CA THR A 408 -3.64 44.95 -7.37
C THR A 408 -3.70 43.72 -8.28
N ASN A 409 -3.13 42.60 -7.83
CA ASN A 409 -3.13 41.36 -8.60
C ASN A 409 -4.55 40.76 -8.70
N GLN A 410 -5.32 40.77 -7.61
CA GLN A 410 -6.74 40.37 -7.66
C GLN A 410 -7.56 41.24 -8.61
N LYS A 411 -7.33 42.56 -8.63
CA LYS A 411 -7.99 43.45 -9.60
C LYS A 411 -7.62 43.10 -11.04
N LEU A 412 -6.34 42.86 -11.33
CA LEU A 412 -5.89 42.43 -12.66
C LEU A 412 -6.52 41.09 -13.07
N LEU A 413 -6.57 40.11 -12.16
CA LEU A 413 -7.22 38.82 -12.41
C LEU A 413 -8.72 38.97 -12.68
N SER A 414 -9.41 39.87 -11.97
CA SER A 414 -10.83 40.14 -12.25
C SER A 414 -11.07 40.86 -13.58
N GLN A 415 -10.09 41.59 -14.10
CA GLN A 415 -10.15 42.21 -15.43
C GLN A 415 -9.87 41.20 -16.55
N LEU A 416 -9.13 40.14 -16.25
CA LEU A 416 -8.85 39.03 -17.16
C LEU A 416 -9.93 37.95 -17.05
N ASP A 417 -11.18 38.28 -17.37
CA ASP A 417 -12.25 37.28 -17.47
C ASP A 417 -12.14 36.50 -18.79
N PHE A 418 -11.46 35.37 -18.75
CA PHE A 418 -11.34 34.45 -19.88
C PHE A 418 -12.61 33.63 -20.13
N SER A 419 -13.65 33.73 -19.29
CA SER A 419 -14.84 32.88 -19.42
C SER A 419 -15.55 33.04 -20.77
N SER A 420 -15.59 34.26 -21.32
CA SER A 420 -16.16 34.48 -22.65
C SER A 420 -15.31 33.88 -23.77
N TYR A 421 -13.98 33.92 -23.63
CA TYR A 421 -13.06 33.33 -24.62
C TYR A 421 -13.16 31.80 -24.59
N GLU A 422 -13.17 31.19 -23.40
CA GLU A 422 -13.33 29.75 -23.23
C GLU A 422 -14.66 29.26 -23.83
N ARG A 423 -15.77 29.98 -23.60
CA ARG A 423 -17.07 29.65 -24.21
C ARG A 423 -17.03 29.70 -25.74
N ASN A 424 -16.36 30.69 -26.31
CA ASN A 424 -16.23 30.80 -27.77
C ASN A 424 -15.37 29.65 -28.33
N VAL A 425 -14.29 29.27 -27.64
CA VAL A 425 -13.48 28.10 -28.00
C VAL A 425 -14.31 26.82 -27.94
N ASP A 426 -15.08 26.62 -26.86
CA ASP A 426 -15.94 25.45 -26.71
C ASP A 426 -17.01 25.39 -27.80
N GLN A 427 -17.61 26.52 -28.17
CA GLN A 427 -18.56 26.60 -29.28
C GLN A 427 -17.92 26.20 -30.61
N LEU A 428 -16.73 26.75 -30.91
CA LEU A 428 -16.01 26.46 -32.15
C LEU A 428 -15.59 24.98 -32.24
N VAL A 429 -15.18 24.39 -31.12
CA VAL A 429 -14.86 22.96 -31.04
C VAL A 429 -16.10 22.11 -31.30
N ASN A 430 -17.24 22.48 -30.74
CA ASN A 430 -18.49 21.76 -30.97
C ASN A 430 -18.96 21.86 -32.43
N GLU A 431 -18.79 23.02 -33.07
CA GLU A 431 -19.08 23.23 -34.49
C GLU A 431 -18.19 22.34 -35.37
N ILE A 432 -16.87 22.32 -35.13
CA ILE A 432 -15.92 21.45 -35.85
C ILE A 432 -16.31 19.98 -35.70
N VAL A 433 -16.71 19.55 -34.50
CA VAL A 433 -17.13 18.17 -34.26
C VAL A 433 -18.41 17.85 -35.05
N SER A 434 -19.39 18.76 -35.06
CA SER A 434 -20.62 18.60 -35.84
C SER A 434 -20.32 18.47 -37.33
N ASP A 435 -19.53 19.38 -37.89
CA ASP A 435 -19.16 19.38 -39.32
C ASP A 435 -18.40 18.11 -39.70
N SER A 436 -17.50 17.64 -38.82
CA SER A 436 -16.77 16.38 -39.05
C SER A 436 -17.69 15.16 -39.11
N HIS A 437 -18.78 15.18 -38.32
CA HIS A 437 -19.78 14.12 -38.33
C HIS A 437 -20.62 14.16 -39.61
N GLU A 438 -21.06 15.35 -40.03
CA GLU A 438 -21.81 15.53 -41.28
C GLU A 438 -20.97 15.11 -42.50
N LEU A 439 -19.68 15.46 -42.52
CA LEU A 439 -18.76 15.04 -43.58
C LEU A 439 -18.59 13.52 -43.62
N ALA A 440 -18.52 12.86 -42.47
CA ALA A 440 -18.44 11.40 -42.39
C ALA A 440 -19.70 10.73 -42.95
N LEU A 441 -20.89 11.26 -42.64
CA LEU A 441 -22.16 10.77 -43.19
C LEU A 441 -22.21 10.97 -44.71
N SER A 442 -21.84 12.15 -45.21
CA SER A 442 -21.79 12.44 -46.64
C SER A 442 -20.82 11.51 -47.39
N ALA A 443 -19.69 11.16 -46.78
CA ALA A 443 -18.74 10.19 -47.35
C ALA A 443 -19.33 8.76 -47.41
N ILE A 444 -20.12 8.36 -46.41
CA ILE A 444 -20.85 7.09 -46.42
C ILE A 444 -21.88 7.11 -47.56
N ASP A 445 -22.69 8.15 -47.66
CA ASP A 445 -23.70 8.30 -48.70
C ASP A 445 -23.07 8.25 -50.09
N TYR A 446 -21.99 8.99 -50.31
CA TYR A 446 -21.25 8.95 -51.58
C TYR A 446 -20.79 7.54 -51.96
N ASN A 447 -20.21 6.80 -51.01
CA ASN A 447 -19.77 5.42 -51.25
C ASN A 447 -20.95 4.48 -51.55
N THR A 448 -22.07 4.64 -50.83
CA THR A 448 -23.27 3.82 -51.10
C THR A 448 -23.84 4.13 -52.48
N TYR A 449 -23.98 5.40 -52.86
CA TYR A 449 -24.45 5.78 -54.19
C TYR A 449 -23.51 5.32 -55.29
N THR A 450 -22.19 5.36 -55.07
CA THR A 450 -21.21 4.83 -56.04
C THR A 450 -21.37 3.32 -56.22
N SER A 451 -21.58 2.57 -55.12
CA SER A 451 -21.85 1.14 -55.19
C SER A 451 -23.18 0.82 -55.87
N ILE A 452 -24.24 1.58 -55.56
CA ILE A 452 -25.56 1.43 -56.19
C ILE A 452 -25.46 1.70 -57.69
N ALA A 453 -24.81 2.79 -58.09
CA ALA A 453 -24.64 3.12 -59.51
C ALA A 453 -23.90 2.01 -60.28
N ALA A 454 -22.85 1.42 -59.68
CA ALA A 454 -22.13 0.29 -60.27
C ALA A 454 -23.01 -0.98 -60.41
N GLN A 455 -23.92 -1.22 -59.45
CA GLN A 455 -24.87 -2.33 -59.52
C GLN A 455 -25.96 -2.08 -60.57
N GLU A 456 -26.50 -0.87 -60.64
CA GLU A 456 -27.47 -0.46 -61.65
C GLU A 456 -26.89 -0.59 -63.07
N GLN A 457 -25.64 -0.19 -63.27
CA GLN A 457 -24.97 -0.37 -64.56
C GLN A 457 -24.91 -1.85 -64.98
N LYS A 458 -24.54 -2.75 -64.05
CA LYS A 458 -24.56 -4.20 -64.32
C LYS A 458 -25.98 -4.71 -64.61
N ALA A 459 -26.98 -4.22 -63.89
CA ALA A 459 -28.37 -4.61 -64.12
C ALA A 459 -28.87 -4.16 -65.50
N MET A 460 -28.51 -2.94 -65.93
CA MET A 460 -28.80 -2.43 -67.28
C MET A 460 -28.14 -3.30 -68.35
N ASP A 461 -26.86 -3.66 -68.20
CA ASP A 461 -26.14 -4.50 -69.15
C ASP A 461 -26.81 -5.88 -69.32
N VAL A 462 -27.20 -6.52 -68.21
CA VAL A 462 -27.92 -7.80 -68.25
C VAL A 462 -29.28 -7.66 -68.92
N CYS A 463 -30.01 -6.56 -68.66
CA CYS A 463 -31.30 -6.30 -69.29
C CYS A 463 -31.14 -6.11 -70.80
N LEU A 464 -30.13 -5.35 -71.24
CA LEU A 464 -29.78 -5.18 -72.65
C LEU A 464 -29.42 -6.50 -73.31
N GLN A 465 -28.56 -7.32 -72.69
CA GLN A 465 -28.20 -8.64 -73.21
C GLN A 465 -29.44 -9.53 -73.40
N ARG A 466 -30.36 -9.53 -72.42
CA ARG A 466 -31.61 -10.29 -72.53
C ARG A 466 -32.48 -9.79 -73.68
N LYS A 467 -32.54 -8.47 -73.90
CA LYS A 467 -33.27 -7.88 -75.02
C LYS A 467 -32.62 -8.21 -76.36
N HIS A 468 -31.30 -8.14 -76.46
CA HIS A 468 -30.54 -8.54 -77.65
C HIS A 468 -30.79 -10.01 -78.00
N SER A 469 -30.69 -10.93 -77.03
CA SER A 469 -31.00 -12.36 -77.23
C SER A 469 -32.42 -12.58 -77.76
N LEU A 470 -33.41 -11.85 -77.24
CA LEU A 470 -34.79 -11.98 -77.71
C LEU A 470 -34.94 -11.46 -79.16
N VAL A 471 -34.26 -10.37 -79.50
CA VAL A 471 -34.23 -9.85 -80.88
C VAL A 471 -33.56 -10.87 -81.81
N ASP A 472 -32.46 -11.48 -81.39
CA ASP A 472 -31.77 -12.51 -82.17
C ASP A 472 -32.68 -13.73 -82.41
N ASP A 473 -33.42 -14.19 -81.40
CA ASP A 473 -34.41 -15.27 -81.54
C ASP A 473 -35.51 -14.92 -82.55
N LEU A 474 -36.01 -13.67 -82.53
CA LEU A 474 -37.00 -13.20 -83.49
C LEU A 474 -36.44 -13.16 -84.92
N VAL A 475 -35.21 -12.66 -85.09
CA VAL A 475 -34.53 -12.62 -86.38
C VAL A 475 -34.29 -14.03 -86.92
N GLN A 476 -33.89 -14.98 -86.06
CA GLN A 476 -33.74 -16.39 -86.45
C GLN A 476 -35.08 -16.99 -86.89
N ALA A 477 -36.16 -16.75 -86.13
CA ALA A 477 -37.49 -17.22 -86.50
C ALA A 477 -37.95 -16.62 -87.85
N GLU A 478 -37.70 -15.33 -88.08
CA GLU A 478 -38.00 -14.67 -89.35
C GLU A 478 -37.22 -15.31 -90.51
N GLN A 479 -35.92 -15.51 -90.35
CA GLN A 479 -35.07 -16.16 -91.36
C GLN A 479 -35.55 -17.58 -91.67
N GLN A 480 -35.95 -18.37 -90.67
CA GLN A 480 -36.51 -19.69 -90.87
C GLN A 480 -37.82 -19.66 -91.66
N ILE A 481 -38.70 -18.69 -91.38
CA ILE A 481 -39.95 -18.49 -92.14
C ILE A 481 -39.63 -18.10 -93.58
N GLN A 482 -38.73 -17.13 -93.80
CA GLN A 482 -38.32 -16.70 -95.15
C GLN A 482 -37.70 -17.87 -95.93
N HIS A 483 -36.89 -18.71 -95.30
CA HIS A 483 -36.32 -19.91 -95.91
C HIS A 483 -37.42 -20.91 -96.31
N ARG A 484 -38.40 -21.18 -95.44
CA ARG A 484 -39.56 -22.02 -95.77
C ARG A 484 -40.37 -21.46 -96.94
N VAL A 485 -40.63 -20.16 -96.97
CA VAL A 485 -41.32 -19.50 -98.09
C VAL A 485 -40.53 -19.65 -99.39
N ARG A 486 -39.20 -19.48 -99.35
CA ARG A 486 -38.32 -19.67 -100.51
C ARG A 486 -38.37 -21.12 -101.02
N LEU A 487 -38.38 -22.11 -100.13
CA LEU A 487 -38.54 -23.53 -100.51
C LEU A 487 -39.88 -23.80 -101.18
N LEU A 488 -40.99 -23.25 -100.68
CA LEU A 488 -42.31 -23.39 -101.30
C LEU A 488 -42.36 -22.73 -102.70
N LYS A 489 -41.73 -21.57 -102.86
CA LYS A 489 -41.62 -20.89 -104.17
C LYS A 489 -40.78 -21.68 -105.18
N ASN A 490 -39.77 -22.41 -104.72
CA ASN A 490 -38.94 -23.25 -105.59
C ASN A 490 -39.58 -24.64 -105.85
N GLY A 491 -40.36 -25.17 -104.91
CA GLY A 491 -41.06 -26.45 -105.05
C GLY A 491 -42.30 -26.41 -105.96
N THR A 492 -42.79 -25.22 -106.31
CA THR A 492 -43.91 -25.04 -107.27
C THR A 492 -43.47 -25.04 -108.74
N LEU A 493 -42.18 -25.27 -109.02
CA LEU A 493 -41.61 -25.40 -110.38
C LEU A 493 -41.30 -26.85 -110.78
N SER A 494 -41.70 -27.84 -109.98
CA SER A 494 -41.50 -29.28 -110.27
C SER A 494 -42.81 -30.07 -110.18
N SER A 495 -43.83 -29.60 -110.89
CA SER A 495 -45.01 -30.40 -111.29
C SER A 495 -45.00 -30.60 -112.80
#